data_AF-A0A3M1TN81-F1
#
_entry.id   AF-A0A3M1TN81-F1
#
_cell.length_a   1.000
_cell.length_b   1.000
_cell.length_c   1.000
_cell.angle_alpha   90.00
_cell.angle_beta   90.00
_cell.angle_gamma   90.00
#
_symmetry.space_group_name_H-M   'P 1'
#
loop_
_entity.id
_entity.type
_entity.pdbx_description
1 polymer ?
#
loop_
_entity_poly.entity_id
_entity_poly.type
_entity_poly.pdbx_seq_one_letter_code
_entity_poly.pdbx_strand_id
1 'polypeptide(L)'
;MTHINCGCDEKRRDFLKKVGKSGLALGFMGLSMQSDIFVQRAFGEVPRKNALYDCALQIFFSGGPSQTDTWDPKPGENVNQFNTINLGVNDKYGNPIQISEVFPNLANLVMNDANVGLGLLRSMSHGSNSHGNGQQYMNCFWKGTTFADMYPSTAAVMAYYFQGSGLGIPAVVINGSNGRQVNDAKQSRCPTALQVNAGSGQGSNRVVQALGLPPGVDAQRYARRQNLLTKLNARFLSQRPDQLAKDFDKATRDAIDIAAKGDAARAFDLTGTPLVPGANNGVRQRLTQAAKLLTAGIPYVACGIGGNDSHSNNMRTIRRNWGQEVDQGVVEVINRIKNSGKRCLILMGGEFGRTPEGKVPRGVDGRDHWGDGFSWAMVSVNQPLFKTGAWGDTGPRGTFRVRDNNLVDPVEPKDLGALLYRSMGFQVGLEVAYDVPLNARDAPPVDRMNNGTALMKYFGLTA
;
A
#
# COMPACT_ATOMS: atom_id res chain seq x y z
N MET A 1 -26.47 -22.86 -62.59
CA MET A 1 -27.16 -22.68 -61.29
C MET A 1 -26.28 -21.82 -60.40
N THR A 2 -26.91 -20.82 -59.79
CA THR A 2 -26.38 -19.63 -59.12
C THR A 2 -25.56 -19.89 -57.85
N HIS A 3 -24.53 -19.07 -57.61
CA HIS A 3 -24.16 -18.64 -56.26
C HIS A 3 -24.06 -17.11 -56.21
N ILE A 4 -24.56 -16.60 -55.09
CA ILE A 4 -25.04 -15.24 -54.81
C ILE A 4 -23.92 -14.36 -54.25
N ASN A 5 -23.80 -13.14 -54.81
CA ASN A 5 -23.26 -11.89 -54.25
C ASN A 5 -22.36 -11.93 -53.00
N CYS A 6 -21.05 -11.72 -53.21
CA CYS A 6 -20.17 -11.04 -52.25
C CYS A 6 -20.02 -9.57 -52.69
N GLY A 7 -20.91 -8.70 -52.20
CA GLY A 7 -20.76 -7.25 -52.33
C GLY A 7 -19.78 -6.71 -51.30
N CYS A 8 -18.52 -6.57 -51.69
CA CYS A 8 -17.49 -5.88 -50.92
C CYS A 8 -17.56 -4.37 -51.19
N ASP A 9 -18.44 -3.68 -50.48
CA ASP A 9 -18.58 -2.21 -50.57
C ASP A 9 -18.52 -1.54 -49.18
N GLU A 10 -17.60 -2.01 -48.32
CA GLU A 10 -17.23 -1.24 -47.13
C GLU A 10 -16.19 -0.18 -47.52
N LYS A 11 -16.67 1.05 -47.76
CA LYS A 11 -15.79 2.21 -47.96
C LYS A 11 -14.88 2.35 -46.74
N ARG A 12 -13.61 2.74 -46.94
CA ARG A 12 -12.61 3.01 -45.88
C ARG A 12 -13.13 3.84 -44.70
N ARG A 13 -14.12 4.70 -44.96
CA ARG A 13 -14.84 5.54 -43.97
C ARG A 13 -15.77 4.74 -43.06
N ASP A 14 -16.38 3.65 -43.54
CA ASP A 14 -17.23 2.77 -42.74
C ASP A 14 -16.42 1.75 -41.94
N PHE A 15 -15.27 1.30 -42.46
CA PHE A 15 -14.27 0.57 -41.66
C PHE A 15 -13.77 1.43 -40.48
N LEU A 16 -13.42 2.71 -40.72
CA LEU A 16 -13.00 3.62 -39.64
C LEU A 16 -14.13 3.98 -38.66
N LYS A 17 -15.40 3.97 -39.08
CA LYS A 17 -16.55 4.14 -38.16
C LYS A 17 -16.83 2.87 -37.37
N LYS A 18 -16.68 1.68 -37.98
CA LYS A 18 -16.83 0.39 -37.31
C LYS A 18 -15.69 0.18 -36.32
N VAL A 19 -14.43 0.40 -36.72
CA VAL A 19 -13.25 0.42 -35.82
C VAL A 19 -13.28 1.59 -34.85
N GLY A 20 -13.98 2.69 -35.12
CA GLY A 20 -14.24 3.73 -34.11
C GLY A 20 -15.21 3.27 -33.02
N LYS A 21 -16.13 2.36 -33.34
CA LYS A 21 -17.08 1.75 -32.39
C LYS A 21 -16.54 0.46 -31.73
N SER A 22 -15.66 -0.29 -32.39
CA SER A 22 -15.02 -1.52 -31.88
C SER A 22 -13.55 -1.37 -31.48
N GLY A 23 -12.93 -0.22 -31.76
CA GLY A 23 -11.59 0.16 -31.29
C GLY A 23 -11.56 0.50 -29.80
N LEU A 24 -12.74 0.70 -29.19
CA LEU A 24 -12.95 0.65 -27.74
C LEU A 24 -12.71 -0.76 -27.15
N ALA A 25 -12.74 -1.82 -27.97
CA ALA A 25 -12.59 -3.20 -27.53
C ALA A 25 -11.25 -3.86 -27.92
N LEU A 26 -10.45 -3.26 -28.81
CA LEU A 26 -9.16 -3.83 -29.26
C LEU A 26 -7.94 -2.93 -29.00
N GLY A 27 -8.09 -1.86 -28.22
CA GLY A 27 -7.00 -1.00 -27.75
C GLY A 27 -6.29 -1.55 -26.51
N PHE A 28 -5.70 -2.74 -26.61
CA PHE A 28 -5.31 -3.59 -25.47
C PHE A 28 -4.31 -3.02 -24.44
N MET A 29 -3.71 -1.84 -24.60
CA MET A 29 -2.80 -1.27 -23.57
C MET A 29 -2.82 0.26 -23.46
N GLY A 30 -3.77 0.95 -24.10
CA GLY A 30 -3.85 2.42 -24.07
C GLY A 30 -5.21 2.94 -23.64
N LEU A 31 -6.30 2.20 -23.92
CA LEU A 31 -7.66 2.61 -23.58
C LEU A 31 -8.17 1.95 -22.29
N SER A 32 -7.66 0.79 -21.87
CA SER A 32 -8.04 0.16 -20.58
C SER A 32 -7.56 0.97 -19.38
N MET A 33 -6.33 1.50 -19.42
CA MET A 33 -5.84 2.43 -18.40
C MET A 33 -6.65 3.74 -18.36
N GLN A 34 -7.18 4.17 -19.51
CA GLN A 34 -8.00 5.38 -19.63
C GLN A 34 -9.44 5.15 -19.13
N SER A 35 -10.02 3.97 -19.38
CA SER A 35 -11.33 3.59 -18.86
C SER A 35 -11.31 3.34 -17.36
N ASP A 36 -10.28 2.65 -16.86
CA ASP A 36 -10.26 2.15 -15.48
C ASP A 36 -9.75 3.21 -14.49
N ILE A 37 -8.83 4.10 -14.89
CA ILE A 37 -8.28 5.12 -13.99
C ILE A 37 -8.98 6.48 -14.15
N PHE A 38 -9.53 6.80 -15.33
CA PHE A 38 -9.77 8.21 -15.67
C PHE A 38 -11.13 8.61 -16.26
N VAL A 39 -11.98 7.67 -16.72
CA VAL A 39 -13.42 7.97 -16.93
C VAL A 39 -14.13 8.28 -15.60
N GLN A 40 -13.55 7.84 -14.48
CA GLN A 40 -14.04 8.08 -13.12
C GLN A 40 -13.47 9.33 -12.44
N ARG A 41 -12.58 10.10 -13.11
CA ARG A 41 -12.03 11.37 -12.57
C ARG A 41 -13.06 12.42 -12.19
N ALA A 42 -14.31 12.25 -12.61
CA ALA A 42 -15.43 13.10 -12.23
C ALA A 42 -15.90 12.88 -10.77
N PHE A 43 -15.39 11.89 -10.05
CA PHE A 43 -15.91 11.49 -8.73
C PHE A 43 -14.95 11.64 -7.56
N GLY A 44 -13.66 11.92 -7.74
CA GLY A 44 -12.71 12.04 -6.62
C GLY A 44 -12.94 13.30 -5.78
N GLU A 45 -13.13 13.15 -4.46
CA GLU A 45 -13.07 14.27 -3.53
C GLU A 45 -11.62 14.79 -3.45
N VAL A 46 -11.39 16.10 -3.62
CA VAL A 46 -10.06 16.70 -3.41
C VAL A 46 -9.84 16.89 -1.92
N PRO A 47 -8.88 16.19 -1.31
CA PRO A 47 -8.74 16.25 0.13
C PRO A 47 -7.36 16.74 0.52
N ARG A 48 -7.30 18.03 0.81
CA ARG A 48 -6.03 18.64 1.24
C ARG A 48 -6.14 19.62 2.38
N LYS A 49 -7.33 19.85 2.95
CA LYS A 49 -7.44 20.92 3.93
C LYS A 49 -6.61 20.63 5.20
N ASN A 50 -6.44 19.35 5.59
CA ASN A 50 -5.80 18.95 6.85
C ASN A 50 -4.90 17.69 6.79
N ALA A 51 -4.27 17.34 5.66
CA ALA A 51 -3.43 16.13 5.58
C ALA A 51 -2.13 16.26 6.41
N LEU A 52 -1.89 15.29 7.31
CA LEU A 52 -0.69 15.23 8.15
C LEU A 52 0.51 14.66 7.40
N TYR A 53 0.28 13.81 6.40
CA TYR A 53 1.34 13.22 5.58
C TYR A 53 1.10 13.52 4.10
N ASP A 54 2.21 13.64 3.36
CA ASP A 54 2.19 13.85 1.91
C ASP A 54 2.08 12.52 1.17
N CYS A 55 2.58 11.44 1.78
CA CYS A 55 2.50 10.09 1.24
C CYS A 55 2.48 9.01 2.34
N ALA A 56 2.11 7.79 1.97
CA ALA A 56 2.16 6.63 2.85
C ALA A 56 2.68 5.38 2.12
N LEU A 57 3.41 4.54 2.86
CA LEU A 57 3.95 3.27 2.40
C LEU A 57 3.39 2.13 3.26
N GLN A 58 2.72 1.16 2.64
CA GLN A 58 2.40 -0.10 3.32
C GLN A 58 3.39 -1.18 2.90
N ILE A 59 4.10 -1.76 3.88
CA ILE A 59 4.95 -2.94 3.70
C ILE A 59 4.27 -4.12 4.39
N PHE A 60 3.69 -4.99 3.56
CA PHE A 60 2.96 -6.17 4.03
C PHE A 60 3.88 -7.38 4.18
N PHE A 61 4.03 -7.91 5.38
CA PHE A 61 4.88 -9.05 5.68
C PHE A 61 4.07 -10.35 5.66
N SER A 62 3.83 -10.88 4.46
CA SER A 62 3.02 -12.10 4.31
C SER A 62 3.68 -13.29 4.98
N GLY A 63 2.84 -14.05 5.69
CA GLY A 63 3.23 -15.17 6.51
C GLY A 63 3.12 -14.88 8.00
N GLY A 64 2.52 -13.78 8.45
CA GLY A 64 2.24 -13.55 9.87
C GLY A 64 3.50 -13.45 10.74
N PRO A 65 4.18 -12.30 10.75
CA PRO A 65 5.46 -12.15 11.43
C PRO A 65 5.33 -12.26 12.95
N SER A 66 6.30 -12.92 13.58
CA SER A 66 6.30 -13.12 15.03
C SER A 66 6.52 -11.80 15.78
N GLN A 67 5.50 -11.37 16.53
CA GLN A 67 5.50 -10.16 17.33
C GLN A 67 6.55 -10.19 18.45
N THR A 68 6.72 -11.34 19.11
CA THR A 68 7.68 -11.48 20.23
C THR A 68 9.13 -11.58 19.77
N ASP A 69 9.36 -11.82 18.47
CA ASP A 69 10.70 -11.86 17.89
C ASP A 69 11.05 -10.55 17.14
N THR A 70 10.08 -9.63 17.01
CA THR A 70 10.21 -8.38 16.24
C THR A 70 9.86 -7.15 17.08
N TRP A 71 8.58 -6.76 17.10
CA TRP A 71 8.11 -5.46 17.57
C TRP A 71 7.73 -5.40 19.05
N ASP A 72 7.36 -6.52 19.65
CA ASP A 72 6.93 -6.60 21.06
C ASP A 72 7.69 -7.76 21.74
N PRO A 73 9.04 -7.70 21.78
CA PRO A 73 9.80 -8.69 22.49
C PRO A 73 9.40 -8.68 23.97
N LYS A 74 9.43 -9.86 24.59
CA LYS A 74 9.13 -10.04 26.00
C LYS A 74 10.43 -10.35 26.77
N PRO A 75 11.27 -9.34 27.08
CA PRO A 75 12.58 -9.56 27.69
C PRO A 75 12.47 -10.40 28.97
N GLY A 76 13.40 -11.34 29.13
CA GLY A 76 13.43 -12.24 30.30
C GLY A 76 12.45 -13.42 30.24
N GLU A 77 11.53 -13.45 29.27
CA GLU A 77 10.58 -14.55 29.11
C GLU A 77 11.07 -15.58 28.09
N ASN A 78 10.73 -16.85 28.31
CA ASN A 78 11.09 -17.96 27.41
C ASN A 78 10.54 -17.79 25.98
N VAL A 79 9.52 -16.95 25.80
CA VAL A 79 8.91 -16.65 24.50
C VAL A 79 9.76 -15.68 23.66
N ASN A 80 10.74 -15.00 24.26
CA ASN A 80 11.65 -14.10 23.57
C ASN A 80 12.95 -14.83 23.20
N GLN A 81 13.20 -14.98 21.90
CA GLN A 81 14.36 -15.71 21.36
C GLN A 81 15.54 -14.79 21.01
N PHE A 82 15.37 -13.47 21.17
CA PHE A 82 16.31 -12.45 20.72
C PHE A 82 16.64 -11.49 21.86
N ASN A 83 17.83 -10.90 21.84
CA ASN A 83 18.10 -9.76 22.72
C ASN A 83 17.23 -8.57 22.31
N THR A 84 17.12 -7.59 23.20
CA THR A 84 16.31 -6.40 22.99
C THR A 84 17.15 -5.13 22.97
N ILE A 85 16.66 -4.12 22.24
CA ILE A 85 17.19 -2.77 22.21
C ILE A 85 16.17 -1.86 22.88
N ASN A 86 16.57 -1.19 23.96
CA ASN A 86 15.76 -0.18 24.63
C ASN A 86 15.83 1.14 23.84
N LEU A 87 14.68 1.70 23.48
CA LEU A 87 14.58 2.93 22.69
C LEU A 87 14.72 4.22 23.51
N GLY A 88 14.92 4.11 24.84
CA GLY A 88 15.11 5.25 25.73
C GLY A 88 13.83 6.02 26.04
N VAL A 89 12.67 5.49 25.65
CA VAL A 89 11.34 6.07 25.89
C VAL A 89 10.40 5.03 26.49
N ASN A 90 9.41 5.48 27.24
CA ASN A 90 8.40 4.61 27.85
C ASN A 90 7.10 4.59 27.03
N ASP A 91 6.39 3.48 27.10
CA ASP A 91 5.02 3.36 26.60
C ASP A 91 4.02 4.08 27.51
N LYS A 92 2.75 4.07 27.11
CA LYS A 92 1.69 4.74 27.89
C LYS A 92 1.42 4.12 29.27
N TYR A 93 1.94 2.92 29.52
CA TYR A 93 1.79 2.16 30.76
C TYR A 93 3.00 2.33 31.69
N GLY A 94 3.99 3.14 31.29
CA GLY A 94 5.19 3.40 32.08
C GLY A 94 6.32 2.38 31.88
N ASN A 95 6.20 1.46 30.93
CA ASN A 95 7.23 0.46 30.66
C ASN A 95 8.20 0.93 29.56
N PRO A 96 9.50 0.62 29.64
CA PRO A 96 10.45 0.93 28.58
C PRO A 96 10.06 0.26 27.26
N ILE A 97 10.04 1.04 26.18
CA ILE A 97 9.81 0.50 24.84
C ILE A 97 11.08 -0.21 24.37
N GLN A 98 10.93 -1.48 24.06
CA GLN A 98 12.00 -2.35 23.58
C GLN A 98 11.59 -3.00 22.27
N ILE A 99 12.53 -3.11 21.32
CA ILE A 99 12.35 -3.88 20.08
C ILE A 99 13.48 -4.92 19.95
N SER A 100 13.28 -5.91 19.10
CA SER A 100 14.25 -6.98 18.89
C SER A 100 15.60 -6.48 18.35
N GLU A 101 16.70 -7.14 18.75
CA GLU A 101 18.07 -6.87 18.28
C GLU A 101 18.25 -7.00 16.76
N VAL A 102 17.26 -7.53 16.05
CA VAL A 102 17.28 -7.64 14.59
C VAL A 102 17.04 -6.30 13.88
N PHE A 103 16.72 -5.24 14.62
CA PHE A 103 16.52 -3.89 14.10
C PHE A 103 17.58 -2.86 14.56
N PRO A 104 18.89 -3.17 14.49
CA PRO A 104 19.89 -2.25 15.02
C PRO A 104 19.91 -0.91 14.27
N ASN A 105 19.69 -0.90 12.97
CA ASN A 105 19.73 0.33 12.18
C ASN A 105 18.48 1.18 12.42
N LEU A 106 17.29 0.56 12.46
CA LEU A 106 16.05 1.28 12.73
C LEU A 106 16.03 1.83 14.15
N ALA A 107 16.46 1.06 15.15
CA ALA A 107 16.56 1.53 16.53
C ALA A 107 17.50 2.74 16.63
N ASN A 108 18.69 2.65 16.03
CA ASN A 108 19.66 3.74 16.01
C ASN A 108 19.07 5.00 15.34
N LEU A 109 18.35 4.85 14.23
CA LEU A 109 17.73 5.98 13.54
C LEU A 109 16.67 6.67 14.42
N VAL A 110 15.77 5.91 15.02
CA VAL A 110 14.68 6.43 15.86
C VAL A 110 15.22 7.13 17.11
N MET A 111 16.28 6.61 17.73
CA MET A 111 16.86 7.21 18.95
C MET A 111 17.63 8.50 18.66
N ASN A 112 18.18 8.66 17.46
CA ASN A 112 19.13 9.75 17.16
C ASN A 112 18.61 10.78 16.15
N ASP A 113 17.45 10.57 15.53
CA ASP A 113 16.88 11.49 14.55
C ASP A 113 15.47 11.93 14.94
N ALA A 114 15.34 13.19 15.37
CA ALA A 114 14.06 13.78 15.77
C ALA A 114 13.01 13.84 14.63
N ASN A 115 13.41 13.66 13.37
CA ASN A 115 12.47 13.59 12.25
C ASN A 115 11.91 12.19 12.01
N VAL A 116 12.32 11.19 12.79
CA VAL A 116 11.88 9.80 12.65
C VAL A 116 11.26 9.33 13.97
N GLY A 117 9.96 9.03 13.94
CA GLY A 117 9.25 8.48 15.09
C GLY A 117 8.79 7.04 14.86
N LEU A 118 8.78 6.22 15.91
CA LEU A 118 8.29 4.84 15.88
C LEU A 118 7.04 4.67 16.73
N GLY A 119 5.93 4.26 16.10
CA GLY A 119 4.71 3.86 16.78
C GLY A 119 4.51 2.36 16.73
N LEU A 120 4.30 1.72 17.87
CA LEU A 120 4.02 0.29 17.96
C LEU A 120 2.57 0.07 18.36
N LEU A 121 1.86 -0.79 17.63
CA LEU A 121 0.54 -1.30 17.99
C LEU A 121 0.73 -2.76 18.38
N ARG A 122 0.70 -3.07 19.67
CA ARG A 122 1.04 -4.39 20.22
C ARG A 122 -0.17 -5.31 20.42
N SER A 123 -1.37 -4.73 20.45
CA SER A 123 -2.63 -5.42 20.77
C SER A 123 -3.56 -5.55 19.56
N MET A 124 -3.02 -5.64 18.33
CA MET A 124 -3.84 -5.86 17.14
C MET A 124 -4.55 -7.21 17.24
N SER A 125 -5.85 -7.26 16.95
CA SER A 125 -6.63 -8.48 17.01
C SER A 125 -7.76 -8.48 15.99
N HIS A 126 -7.93 -9.61 15.30
CA HIS A 126 -9.15 -9.89 14.51
C HIS A 126 -9.65 -11.33 14.71
N GLY A 127 -8.92 -12.15 15.47
CA GLY A 127 -9.31 -13.51 15.86
C GLY A 127 -9.27 -14.56 14.75
N SER A 128 -8.59 -14.29 13.63
CA SER A 128 -8.48 -15.24 12.51
C SER A 128 -7.06 -15.76 12.39
N ASN A 129 -6.91 -17.09 12.39
CA ASN A 129 -5.65 -17.78 12.15
C ASN A 129 -5.51 -18.25 10.68
N SER A 130 -6.42 -17.85 9.80
CA SER A 130 -6.37 -18.16 8.37
C SER A 130 -5.65 -17.06 7.61
N HIS A 131 -4.63 -17.42 6.81
CA HIS A 131 -3.92 -16.47 5.95
C HIS A 131 -4.88 -15.72 5.04
N GLY A 132 -5.82 -16.41 4.40
CA GLY A 132 -6.72 -15.80 3.43
C GLY A 132 -7.54 -14.67 4.05
N ASN A 133 -8.14 -14.94 5.21
CA ASN A 133 -8.94 -13.97 5.93
C ASN A 133 -8.10 -12.86 6.54
N GLY A 134 -7.00 -13.19 7.25
CA GLY A 134 -6.15 -12.17 7.87
C GLY A 134 -5.52 -11.21 6.85
N GLN A 135 -5.09 -11.73 5.70
CA GLN A 135 -4.54 -10.91 4.62
C GLN A 135 -5.58 -9.96 4.05
N GLN A 136 -6.79 -10.46 3.79
CA GLN A 136 -7.91 -9.60 3.38
C GLN A 136 -8.20 -8.53 4.43
N TYR A 137 -8.28 -8.91 5.71
CA TYR A 137 -8.66 -7.99 6.77
C TYR A 137 -7.65 -6.86 6.93
N MET A 138 -6.36 -7.17 6.84
CA MET A 138 -5.30 -6.17 6.99
C MET A 138 -5.04 -5.36 5.73
N ASN A 139 -5.33 -5.89 4.52
CA ASN A 139 -5.24 -5.10 3.28
C ASN A 139 -6.43 -4.17 3.05
N CYS A 140 -7.58 -4.45 3.67
CA CYS A 140 -8.76 -3.58 3.65
C CYS A 140 -8.91 -2.76 4.94
N PHE A 141 -8.08 -3.04 5.96
CA PHE A 141 -8.25 -2.57 7.33
C PHE A 141 -9.67 -2.77 7.86
N TRP A 142 -10.27 -3.92 7.60
CA TRP A 142 -11.61 -4.23 8.06
C TRP A 142 -11.83 -5.74 8.21
N LYS A 143 -12.45 -6.17 9.31
CA LYS A 143 -12.79 -7.58 9.52
C LYS A 143 -14.04 -7.96 8.72
N GLY A 144 -13.96 -9.05 7.97
CA GLY A 144 -15.06 -9.60 7.18
C GLY A 144 -16.32 -9.89 8.02
N THR A 145 -17.46 -9.46 7.48
CA THR A 145 -18.86 -9.71 7.85
C THR A 145 -19.62 -9.80 6.52
N THR A 146 -20.88 -10.24 6.51
CA THR A 146 -21.70 -10.31 5.28
C THR A 146 -21.84 -8.96 4.56
N PHE A 147 -21.71 -7.83 5.26
CA PHE A 147 -21.67 -6.50 4.66
C PHE A 147 -20.24 -6.05 4.29
N ALA A 148 -19.23 -6.60 4.95
CA ALA A 148 -17.84 -6.20 4.76
C ALA A 148 -17.13 -6.83 3.56
N ASP A 149 -17.75 -7.81 2.88
CA ASP A 149 -17.29 -8.25 1.57
C ASP A 149 -17.44 -7.17 0.48
N MET A 150 -17.99 -6.01 0.82
CA MET A 150 -18.09 -4.84 -0.03
C MET A 150 -16.93 -3.84 0.15
N TYR A 151 -16.08 -3.96 1.18
CA TYR A 151 -15.03 -2.96 1.41
C TYR A 151 -13.85 -3.12 0.44
N PRO A 152 -13.50 -2.06 -0.30
CA PRO A 152 -12.33 -2.06 -1.16
C PRO A 152 -11.04 -2.12 -0.34
N SER A 153 -9.97 -2.55 -0.99
CA SER A 153 -8.63 -2.52 -0.40
C SER A 153 -8.16 -1.08 -0.16
N THR A 154 -7.22 -0.91 0.78
CA THR A 154 -6.60 0.39 1.03
C THR A 154 -6.00 0.99 -0.24
N ALA A 155 -5.41 0.17 -1.12
CA ALA A 155 -4.87 0.67 -2.38
C ALA A 155 -5.96 1.24 -3.32
N ALA A 156 -7.11 0.58 -3.42
CA ALA A 156 -8.24 1.05 -4.23
C ALA A 156 -8.87 2.32 -3.64
N VAL A 157 -9.03 2.37 -2.31
CA VAL A 157 -9.46 3.58 -1.60
C VAL A 157 -8.53 4.76 -1.86
N MET A 158 -7.22 4.56 -1.71
CA MET A 158 -6.23 5.61 -1.95
C MET A 158 -6.20 6.02 -3.43
N ALA A 159 -6.40 5.07 -4.34
CA ALA A 159 -6.51 5.33 -5.78
C ALA A 159 -7.70 6.24 -6.09
N TYR A 160 -8.85 6.00 -5.47
CA TYR A 160 -10.04 6.85 -5.56
C TYR A 160 -9.79 8.25 -4.97
N TYR A 161 -9.24 8.30 -3.76
CA TYR A 161 -9.15 9.53 -2.98
C TYR A 161 -8.13 10.52 -3.51
N PHE A 162 -7.04 10.02 -4.06
CA PHE A 162 -5.96 10.85 -4.58
C PHE A 162 -6.03 11.05 -6.09
N GLN A 163 -7.17 10.79 -6.73
CA GLN A 163 -7.35 11.06 -8.15
C GLN A 163 -6.97 12.52 -8.48
N GLY A 164 -6.18 12.69 -9.54
CA GLY A 164 -5.70 14.01 -9.95
C GLY A 164 -4.62 14.63 -9.05
N SER A 165 -4.16 13.94 -8.00
CA SER A 165 -3.00 14.34 -7.19
C SER A 165 -1.69 13.75 -7.71
N GLY A 166 -0.57 14.29 -7.20
CA GLY A 166 0.77 13.80 -7.51
C GLY A 166 1.11 13.93 -8.99
N LEU A 167 1.71 12.87 -9.53
CA LEU A 167 2.10 12.74 -10.94
C LEU A 167 0.97 12.19 -11.82
N GLY A 168 -0.30 12.35 -11.39
CA GLY A 168 -1.46 11.74 -12.03
C GLY A 168 -1.63 10.24 -11.76
N ILE A 169 -0.77 9.66 -10.90
CA ILE A 169 -0.89 8.29 -10.37
C ILE A 169 -1.20 8.38 -8.86
N PRO A 170 -2.40 8.03 -8.43
CA PRO A 170 -2.85 8.23 -7.05
C PRO A 170 -2.34 7.15 -6.07
N ALA A 171 -2.21 5.92 -6.56
CA ALA A 171 -1.75 4.78 -5.77
C ALA A 171 -1.03 3.76 -6.65
N VAL A 172 -0.01 3.10 -6.10
CA VAL A 172 0.74 2.03 -6.77
C VAL A 172 0.81 0.79 -5.88
N VAL A 173 0.59 -0.38 -6.47
CA VAL A 173 0.89 -1.68 -5.85
C VAL A 173 2.08 -2.29 -6.57
N ILE A 174 3.19 -2.43 -5.85
CA ILE A 174 4.37 -3.14 -6.33
C ILE A 174 4.18 -4.63 -6.02
N ASN A 175 4.19 -5.46 -7.06
CA ASN A 175 3.98 -6.89 -6.93
C ASN A 175 5.03 -7.56 -6.04
N GLY A 176 4.54 -8.47 -5.22
CA GLY A 176 5.29 -9.12 -4.15
C GLY A 176 4.36 -10.01 -3.33
N SER A 177 4.83 -10.40 -2.14
CA SER A 177 4.03 -11.14 -1.18
C SER A 177 3.11 -10.19 -0.42
N ASN A 178 2.21 -9.53 -1.15
CA ASN A 178 1.31 -8.48 -0.67
C ASN A 178 0.10 -9.02 0.10
N GLY A 179 -0.07 -10.36 0.14
CA GLY A 179 -1.29 -11.01 0.62
C GLY A 179 -2.45 -10.94 -0.36
N ARG A 180 -3.62 -11.43 0.06
CA ARG A 180 -4.86 -11.40 -0.73
C ARG A 180 -5.49 -10.02 -0.75
N GLN A 181 -6.14 -9.70 -1.88
CA GLN A 181 -6.99 -8.52 -2.07
C GLN A 181 -6.31 -7.18 -1.77
N VAL A 182 -5.01 -7.07 -2.03
CA VAL A 182 -4.27 -5.80 -1.86
C VAL A 182 -4.74 -4.70 -2.83
N ASN A 183 -5.30 -5.07 -3.99
CA ASN A 183 -5.73 -4.15 -5.04
C ASN A 183 -7.14 -4.47 -5.56
N ASP A 184 -8.07 -4.77 -4.65
CA ASP A 184 -9.41 -5.25 -4.98
C ASP A 184 -10.44 -4.16 -4.64
N ALA A 185 -11.17 -3.68 -5.63
CA ALA A 185 -12.28 -2.72 -5.43
C ALA A 185 -13.54 -3.39 -4.86
N LYS A 186 -13.58 -4.72 -4.86
CA LYS A 186 -14.73 -5.53 -4.44
C LYS A 186 -16.00 -5.11 -5.16
N GLN A 187 -17.07 -4.81 -4.42
CA GLN A 187 -18.34 -4.36 -4.97
C GLN A 187 -18.45 -2.83 -5.01
N SER A 188 -17.42 -2.09 -4.58
CA SER A 188 -17.41 -0.62 -4.63
C SER A 188 -17.14 -0.10 -6.06
N ARG A 189 -17.37 1.20 -6.28
CA ARG A 189 -17.04 1.85 -7.56
C ARG A 189 -15.64 2.47 -7.57
N CYS A 190 -14.84 2.25 -6.52
CA CYS A 190 -13.47 2.76 -6.46
C CYS A 190 -12.61 2.15 -7.58
N PRO A 191 -11.72 2.93 -8.24
CA PRO A 191 -10.71 2.36 -9.11
C PRO A 191 -9.69 1.55 -8.30
N THR A 192 -8.96 0.68 -8.99
CA THR A 192 -7.80 0.00 -8.43
C THR A 192 -6.53 0.83 -8.63
N ALA A 193 -5.54 0.63 -7.76
CA ALA A 193 -4.21 1.22 -7.91
C ALA A 193 -3.47 0.68 -9.15
N LEU A 194 -2.50 1.45 -9.65
CA LEU A 194 -1.61 1.00 -10.72
C LEU A 194 -0.74 -0.15 -10.20
N GLN A 195 -0.86 -1.32 -10.80
CA GLN A 195 -0.10 -2.49 -10.39
C GLN A 195 1.15 -2.66 -11.27
N VAL A 196 2.31 -2.78 -10.63
CA VAL A 196 3.61 -2.86 -11.32
C VAL A 196 4.45 -4.01 -10.77
N ASN A 197 5.32 -4.58 -11.60
CA ASN A 197 6.32 -5.53 -11.14
C ASN A 197 7.61 -4.79 -10.78
N ALA A 198 8.26 -5.16 -9.67
CA ALA A 198 9.65 -4.84 -9.35
C ALA A 198 10.28 -6.05 -8.64
N GLY A 199 11.60 -6.18 -8.62
CA GLY A 199 12.25 -7.32 -7.96
C GLY A 199 12.39 -8.55 -8.87
N SER A 200 12.29 -9.74 -8.28
CA SER A 200 12.45 -11.02 -8.98
C SER A 200 11.52 -11.21 -10.18
N GLY A 201 10.33 -10.59 -10.15
CA GLY A 201 9.39 -10.58 -11.28
C GLY A 201 9.84 -9.77 -12.51
N GLN A 202 10.95 -9.02 -12.40
CA GLN A 202 11.58 -8.25 -13.48
C GLN A 202 13.02 -8.71 -13.77
N GLY A 203 13.56 -9.66 -13.01
CA GLY A 203 14.96 -10.10 -13.13
C GLY A 203 15.94 -8.95 -12.91
N SER A 204 16.81 -8.70 -13.90
CA SER A 204 17.73 -7.56 -13.92
C SER A 204 17.13 -6.28 -14.50
N ASN A 205 15.89 -6.32 -15.01
CA ASN A 205 15.24 -5.17 -15.62
C ASN A 205 14.93 -4.12 -14.56
N ARG A 206 15.49 -2.92 -14.75
CA ARG A 206 15.33 -1.78 -13.84
C ARG A 206 14.20 -0.84 -14.25
N VAL A 207 13.54 -1.12 -15.38
CA VAL A 207 12.44 -0.28 -15.89
C VAL A 207 11.13 -1.05 -15.78
N VAL A 208 10.10 -0.44 -15.19
CA VAL A 208 8.76 -1.05 -15.21
C VAL A 208 8.26 -1.19 -16.65
N GLN A 209 8.19 -2.43 -17.13
CA GLN A 209 7.85 -2.78 -18.51
C GLN A 209 6.50 -2.22 -19.00
N ALA A 210 5.54 -1.98 -18.10
CA ALA A 210 4.25 -1.38 -18.43
C ALA A 210 4.34 0.06 -18.98
N LEU A 211 5.49 0.73 -18.81
CA LEU A 211 5.75 2.11 -19.25
C LEU A 211 6.75 2.18 -20.41
N GLY A 212 7.23 1.03 -20.90
CA GLY A 212 8.07 0.96 -22.09
C GLY A 212 7.25 1.12 -23.38
N LEU A 213 7.88 1.64 -24.44
CA LEU A 213 7.28 1.58 -25.76
C LEU A 213 7.17 0.11 -26.23
N PRO A 214 6.04 -0.30 -26.84
CA PRO A 214 5.91 -1.64 -27.38
C PRO A 214 7.00 -1.99 -28.40
N PRO A 215 7.40 -3.26 -28.53
CA PRO A 215 8.33 -3.69 -29.57
C PRO A 215 7.90 -3.19 -30.95
N GLY A 216 8.84 -2.59 -31.69
CA GLY A 216 8.58 -2.03 -33.02
C GLY A 216 7.85 -0.67 -33.03
N VAL A 217 7.66 -0.02 -31.88
CA VAL A 217 7.18 1.36 -31.78
C VAL A 217 8.32 2.25 -31.27
N ASP A 218 9.07 2.85 -32.18
CA ASP A 218 10.08 3.85 -31.81
C ASP A 218 9.44 5.18 -31.36
N ALA A 219 10.28 6.06 -30.80
CA ALA A 219 9.85 7.36 -30.29
C ALA A 219 9.20 8.26 -31.36
N GLN A 220 9.65 8.18 -32.62
CA GLN A 220 9.07 8.96 -33.72
C GLN A 220 7.68 8.43 -34.12
N ARG A 221 7.53 7.11 -34.22
CA ARG A 221 6.26 6.44 -34.50
C ARG A 221 5.26 6.71 -33.39
N TYR A 222 5.71 6.69 -32.14
CA TYR A 222 4.90 7.05 -31.00
C TYR A 222 4.45 8.52 -31.05
N ALA A 223 5.36 9.46 -31.31
CA ALA A 223 5.03 10.88 -31.45
C ALA A 223 4.05 11.16 -32.61
N ARG A 224 4.19 10.46 -33.76
CA ARG A 224 3.23 10.56 -34.87
C ARG A 224 1.82 10.11 -34.45
N ARG A 225 1.71 9.02 -33.68
CA ARG A 225 0.42 8.52 -33.16
C ARG A 225 -0.22 9.49 -32.18
N GLN A 226 0.57 10.06 -31.26
CA GLN A 226 0.09 11.11 -30.34
C GLN A 226 -0.45 12.31 -31.11
N ASN A 227 0.30 12.82 -32.09
CA ASN A 227 -0.13 13.96 -32.91
C ASN A 227 -1.42 13.68 -33.68
N LEU A 228 -1.61 12.46 -34.20
CA LEU A 228 -2.85 12.07 -34.86
C LEU A 228 -4.02 12.06 -33.86
N LEU A 229 -3.83 11.47 -32.68
CA LEU A 229 -4.85 11.41 -31.64
C LEU A 229 -5.26 12.81 -31.17
N THR A 230 -4.30 13.70 -30.89
CA THR A 230 -4.56 15.10 -30.52
C THR A 230 -5.41 15.82 -31.58
N LYS A 231 -5.10 15.63 -32.87
CA LYS A 231 -5.88 16.23 -33.96
C LYS A 231 -7.29 15.67 -34.05
N LEU A 232 -7.46 14.35 -33.84
CA LEU A 232 -8.77 13.71 -33.85
C LEU A 232 -9.64 14.18 -32.68
N ASN A 233 -9.08 14.22 -31.47
CA ASN A 233 -9.77 14.69 -30.28
C ASN A 233 -10.13 16.19 -30.38
N ALA A 234 -9.21 17.04 -30.85
CA ALA A 234 -9.48 18.47 -31.05
C ALA A 234 -10.65 18.70 -32.02
N ARG A 235 -10.72 17.93 -33.11
CA ARG A 235 -11.85 17.97 -34.05
C ARG A 235 -13.15 17.45 -33.44
N PHE A 236 -13.08 16.40 -32.62
CA PHE A 236 -14.26 15.88 -31.94
C PHE A 236 -14.83 16.91 -30.94
N LEU A 237 -13.96 17.50 -30.11
CA LEU A 237 -14.32 18.49 -29.11
C LEU A 237 -14.85 19.80 -29.72
N SER A 238 -14.36 20.21 -30.89
CA SER A 238 -14.91 21.38 -31.58
C SER A 238 -16.34 21.15 -32.11
N GLN A 239 -16.71 19.89 -32.37
CA GLN A 239 -18.05 19.49 -32.79
C GLN A 239 -18.96 19.10 -31.62
N ARG A 240 -18.38 18.67 -30.50
CA ARG A 240 -19.06 18.24 -29.28
C ARG A 240 -18.30 18.74 -28.05
N PRO A 241 -18.54 20.00 -27.63
CA PRO A 241 -17.85 20.60 -26.49
C PRO A 241 -18.47 20.17 -25.15
N ASP A 242 -18.97 18.94 -25.05
CA ASP A 242 -19.55 18.40 -23.82
C ASP A 242 -18.46 18.11 -22.77
N GLN A 243 -18.84 18.18 -21.49
CA GLN A 243 -17.89 18.07 -20.39
C GLN A 243 -17.25 16.67 -20.32
N LEU A 244 -18.04 15.61 -20.56
CA LEU A 244 -17.55 14.24 -20.54
C LEU A 244 -16.48 13.99 -21.62
N ALA A 245 -16.67 14.53 -22.82
CA ALA A 245 -15.68 14.45 -23.89
C ALA A 245 -14.40 15.20 -23.54
N LYS A 246 -14.49 16.37 -22.90
CA LYS A 246 -13.32 17.12 -22.43
C LYS A 246 -12.56 16.36 -21.34
N ASP A 247 -13.28 15.76 -20.40
CA ASP A 247 -12.70 14.95 -19.33
C ASP A 247 -12.00 13.70 -19.90
N PHE A 248 -12.61 13.05 -20.91
CA PHE A 248 -12.02 11.93 -21.63
C PHE A 248 -10.73 12.33 -22.38
N ASP A 249 -10.73 13.44 -23.10
CA ASP A 249 -9.52 13.92 -23.78
C ASP A 249 -8.41 14.29 -22.79
N LYS A 250 -8.74 14.93 -21.67
CA LYS A 250 -7.80 15.19 -20.59
C LYS A 250 -7.24 13.89 -20.00
N ALA A 251 -8.10 12.91 -19.75
CA ALA A 251 -7.72 11.58 -19.29
C ALA A 251 -6.71 10.91 -20.24
N THR A 252 -6.97 10.96 -21.54
CA THR A 252 -6.08 10.43 -22.57
C THR A 252 -4.73 11.12 -22.58
N ARG A 253 -4.69 12.45 -22.50
CA ARG A 253 -3.43 13.22 -22.47
C ARG A 253 -2.60 12.92 -21.22
N ASP A 254 -3.24 12.85 -20.06
CA ASP A 254 -2.54 12.57 -18.81
C ASP A 254 -1.99 11.13 -18.78
N ALA A 255 -2.74 10.15 -19.30
CA ALA A 255 -2.25 8.76 -19.41
C ALA A 255 -1.01 8.65 -20.32
N ILE A 256 -0.99 9.44 -21.40
CA ILE A 256 0.15 9.50 -22.32
C ILE A 256 1.37 10.13 -21.66
N ASP A 257 1.19 11.22 -20.93
CA ASP A 257 2.29 11.90 -20.24
C ASP A 257 2.92 11.01 -19.17
N ILE A 258 2.06 10.33 -18.39
CA ILE A 258 2.45 9.33 -17.41
C ILE A 258 3.29 8.21 -18.02
N ALA A 259 2.87 7.68 -19.17
CA ALA A 259 3.48 6.50 -19.77
C ALA A 259 4.82 6.79 -20.47
N ALA A 260 5.02 7.99 -21.02
CA ALA A 260 6.05 8.15 -22.04
C ALA A 260 7.16 9.16 -21.73
N LYS A 261 6.89 10.25 -21.00
CA LYS A 261 7.82 11.41 -20.97
C LYS A 261 7.83 12.21 -19.66
N GLY A 262 6.84 12.03 -18.77
CA GLY A 262 6.70 12.79 -17.55
C GLY A 262 7.58 12.34 -16.39
N ASP A 263 7.50 13.07 -15.27
CA ASP A 263 8.10 12.69 -13.99
C ASP A 263 7.64 11.30 -13.52
N ALA A 264 6.41 10.89 -13.87
CA ALA A 264 5.88 9.57 -13.53
C ALA A 264 6.74 8.46 -14.14
N ALA A 265 6.99 8.49 -15.46
CA ALA A 265 7.83 7.51 -16.13
C ALA A 265 9.24 7.44 -15.51
N ARG A 266 9.84 8.58 -15.18
CA ARG A 266 11.15 8.64 -14.48
C ARG A 266 11.11 8.01 -13.09
N ALA A 267 9.98 8.11 -12.38
CA ALA A 267 9.82 7.52 -11.06
C ALA A 267 9.82 5.97 -11.10
N PHE A 268 9.46 5.36 -12.22
CA PHE A 268 9.46 3.90 -12.43
C PHE A 268 10.72 3.33 -13.11
N ASP A 269 11.68 4.18 -13.43
CA ASP A 269 12.96 3.75 -14.01
C ASP A 269 14.05 3.75 -12.94
N LEU A 270 14.47 2.59 -12.45
CA LEU A 270 15.56 2.44 -11.49
C LEU A 270 16.96 2.45 -12.13
N THR A 271 17.07 2.68 -13.44
CA THR A 271 18.36 2.78 -14.12
C THR A 271 19.18 3.91 -13.50
N GLY A 272 20.44 3.62 -13.18
CA GLY A 272 21.32 4.55 -12.46
C GLY A 272 20.95 4.81 -10.99
N THR A 273 19.82 4.30 -10.47
CA THR A 273 19.43 4.46 -9.06
C THR A 273 20.09 3.36 -8.22
N PRO A 274 20.93 3.69 -7.22
CA PRO A 274 21.46 2.67 -6.30
C PRO A 274 20.34 1.97 -5.56
N LEU A 275 20.37 0.64 -5.53
CA LEU A 275 19.43 -0.14 -4.75
C LEU A 275 19.69 0.05 -3.26
N VAL A 276 18.64 0.03 -2.44
CA VAL A 276 18.78 0.00 -0.98
C VAL A 276 19.64 -1.22 -0.55
N PRO A 277 20.34 -1.14 0.60
CA PRO A 277 21.09 -2.28 1.14
C PRO A 277 20.19 -3.45 1.55
N GLY A 278 20.79 -4.62 1.74
CA GLY A 278 20.13 -5.85 2.18
C GLY A 278 20.59 -7.09 1.40
N ALA A 279 20.25 -8.28 1.89
CA ALA A 279 20.69 -9.55 1.30
C ALA A 279 19.88 -9.98 0.05
N ASN A 280 18.61 -9.59 -0.05
CA ASN A 280 17.70 -10.06 -1.09
C ASN A 280 17.44 -9.01 -2.18
N ASN A 281 17.91 -9.26 -3.40
CA ASN A 281 17.74 -8.34 -4.53
C ASN A 281 16.29 -8.00 -4.86
N GLY A 282 15.37 -8.95 -4.70
CA GLY A 282 13.94 -8.71 -4.91
C GLY A 282 13.36 -7.73 -3.89
N VAL A 283 13.71 -7.88 -2.61
CA VAL A 283 13.34 -6.93 -1.55
C VAL A 283 13.95 -5.55 -1.82
N ARG A 284 15.26 -5.49 -2.10
CA ARG A 284 15.98 -4.24 -2.36
C ARG A 284 15.36 -3.45 -3.50
N GLN A 285 15.07 -4.09 -4.64
CA GLN A 285 14.45 -3.41 -5.77
C GLN A 285 13.06 -2.87 -5.45
N ARG A 286 12.23 -3.64 -4.74
CA ARG A 286 10.87 -3.19 -4.37
C ARG A 286 10.88 -2.02 -3.39
N LEU A 287 11.76 -2.06 -2.38
CA LEU A 287 11.94 -0.95 -1.45
C LEU A 287 12.52 0.30 -2.15
N THR A 288 13.48 0.10 -3.06
CA THR A 288 14.03 1.19 -3.89
C THR A 288 12.95 1.84 -4.74
N GLN A 289 12.12 1.01 -5.40
CA GLN A 289 11.01 1.47 -6.21
C GLN A 289 9.98 2.23 -5.36
N ALA A 290 9.63 1.70 -4.19
CA ALA A 290 8.70 2.37 -3.27
C ALA A 290 9.21 3.75 -2.84
N ALA A 291 10.47 3.85 -2.39
CA ALA A 291 11.08 5.12 -2.04
C ALA A 291 11.02 6.11 -3.21
N LYS A 292 11.42 5.68 -4.42
CA LYS A 292 11.45 6.55 -5.60
C LYS A 292 10.07 7.11 -5.96
N LEU A 293 9.03 6.26 -5.92
CA LEU A 293 7.65 6.66 -6.21
C LEU A 293 7.13 7.68 -5.18
N LEU A 294 7.36 7.43 -3.89
CA LEU A 294 6.94 8.31 -2.80
C LEU A 294 7.65 9.66 -2.87
N THR A 295 8.98 9.67 -3.10
CA THR A 295 9.75 10.90 -3.25
C THR A 295 9.34 11.70 -4.49
N ALA A 296 8.89 11.01 -5.55
CA ALA A 296 8.39 11.64 -6.76
C ALA A 296 6.97 12.22 -6.61
N GLY A 297 6.29 11.96 -5.47
CA GLY A 297 5.00 12.54 -5.15
C GLY A 297 3.80 11.64 -5.43
N ILE A 298 4.00 10.32 -5.56
CA ILE A 298 2.89 9.36 -5.54
C ILE A 298 2.39 9.22 -4.09
N PRO A 299 1.09 9.50 -3.81
CA PRO A 299 0.59 9.56 -2.44
C PRO A 299 0.58 8.23 -1.69
N TYR A 300 0.37 7.10 -2.38
CA TYR A 300 0.31 5.81 -1.73
C TYR A 300 1.04 4.73 -2.50
N VAL A 301 1.87 3.97 -1.80
CA VAL A 301 2.54 2.78 -2.35
C VAL A 301 2.32 1.61 -1.40
N ALA A 302 1.92 0.46 -1.94
CA ALA A 302 1.92 -0.80 -1.22
C ALA A 302 2.93 -1.77 -1.85
N CYS A 303 3.66 -2.48 -1.00
CA CYS A 303 4.51 -3.60 -1.39
C CYS A 303 4.50 -4.64 -0.27
N GLY A 304 5.06 -5.82 -0.53
CA GLY A 304 4.97 -6.90 0.44
C GLY A 304 6.13 -7.87 0.37
N ILE A 305 6.61 -8.32 1.52
CA ILE A 305 7.80 -9.13 1.71
C ILE A 305 7.36 -10.47 2.31
N GLY A 306 7.64 -11.56 1.62
CA GLY A 306 7.20 -12.89 2.03
C GLY A 306 8.20 -13.61 2.92
N GLY A 307 7.91 -14.89 3.18
CA GLY A 307 8.80 -15.79 3.90
C GLY A 307 8.69 -15.68 5.42
N ASN A 308 7.64 -15.06 5.96
CA ASN A 308 7.44 -14.92 7.41
C ASN A 308 6.63 -16.06 8.03
N ASP A 309 6.20 -17.05 7.21
CA ASP A 309 5.41 -18.21 7.63
C ASP A 309 6.28 -19.28 8.32
N SER A 310 6.83 -18.92 9.47
CA SER A 310 7.86 -19.70 10.18
C SER A 310 7.29 -20.78 11.11
N HIS A 311 6.71 -21.82 10.53
CA HIS A 311 6.36 -23.06 11.25
C HIS A 311 7.59 -23.91 11.63
N SER A 312 8.78 -23.55 11.14
CA SER A 312 10.08 -24.12 11.50
C SER A 312 11.21 -23.13 11.20
N ASN A 313 12.39 -23.36 11.78
CA ASN A 313 13.57 -22.48 11.70
C ASN A 313 13.23 -21.00 11.91
N ASN A 314 12.38 -20.68 12.90
CA ASN A 314 11.87 -19.33 13.12
C ASN A 314 12.99 -18.32 13.38
N MET A 315 13.94 -18.60 14.27
CA MET A 315 15.06 -17.70 14.55
C MET A 315 15.88 -17.40 13.30
N ARG A 316 16.20 -18.42 12.50
CA ARG A 316 16.93 -18.27 11.24
C ARG A 316 16.13 -17.41 10.25
N THR A 317 14.83 -17.64 10.16
CA THR A 317 13.93 -16.91 9.28
C THR A 317 13.83 -15.44 9.69
N ILE A 318 13.73 -15.15 10.99
CA ILE A 318 13.68 -13.79 11.52
C ILE A 318 15.01 -13.06 11.27
N ARG A 319 16.17 -13.68 11.57
CA ARG A 319 17.49 -13.06 11.32
C ARG A 319 17.69 -12.73 9.84
N ARG A 320 17.31 -13.64 8.94
CA ARG A 320 17.42 -13.41 7.50
C ARG A 320 16.46 -12.32 7.04
N ASN A 321 15.15 -12.54 7.19
CA ASN A 321 14.16 -11.64 6.61
C ASN A 321 14.20 -10.27 7.28
N TRP A 322 14.16 -10.19 8.60
CA TRP A 322 14.05 -8.91 9.30
C TRP A 322 15.40 -8.21 9.45
N GLY A 323 16.42 -8.94 9.90
CA GLY A 323 17.75 -8.36 10.11
C GLY A 323 18.51 -8.08 8.81
N GLN A 324 18.62 -9.07 7.92
CA GLN A 324 19.46 -8.95 6.72
C GLN A 324 18.75 -8.35 5.51
N GLU A 325 17.43 -8.45 5.41
CA GLU A 325 16.68 -7.95 4.24
C GLU A 325 15.89 -6.67 4.52
N VAL A 326 15.27 -6.53 5.69
CA VAL A 326 14.32 -5.45 5.98
C VAL A 326 14.96 -4.26 6.69
N ASP A 327 15.67 -4.45 7.79
CA ASP A 327 16.15 -3.36 8.66
C ASP A 327 16.96 -2.30 7.89
N GLN A 328 18.03 -2.73 7.21
CA GLN A 328 18.87 -1.82 6.41
C GLN A 328 18.11 -1.18 5.23
N GLY A 329 17.28 -1.99 4.56
CA GLY A 329 16.53 -1.54 3.39
C GLY A 329 15.49 -0.48 3.74
N VAL A 330 14.74 -0.68 4.83
CA VAL A 330 13.73 0.26 5.33
C VAL A 330 14.37 1.53 5.85
N VAL A 331 15.49 1.45 6.57
CA VAL A 331 16.24 2.64 7.01
C VAL A 331 16.69 3.50 5.84
N GLU A 332 17.16 2.89 4.75
CA GLU A 332 17.51 3.63 3.53
C GLU A 332 16.28 4.24 2.83
N VAL A 333 15.13 3.54 2.84
CA VAL A 333 13.85 4.12 2.37
C VAL A 333 13.49 5.36 3.20
N ILE A 334 13.57 5.27 4.53
CA ILE A 334 13.29 6.38 5.44
C ILE A 334 14.22 7.55 5.13
N ASN A 335 15.53 7.31 4.98
CA ASN A 335 16.48 8.37 4.68
C ASN A 335 16.21 9.05 3.33
N ARG A 336 15.85 8.31 2.28
CA ARG A 336 15.49 8.89 0.98
C ARG A 336 14.26 9.78 1.07
N ILE A 337 13.23 9.32 1.77
CA ILE A 337 12.01 10.11 2.00
C ILE A 337 12.34 11.35 2.82
N LYS A 338 13.10 11.19 3.92
CA LYS A 338 13.53 12.28 4.78
C LYS A 338 14.25 13.38 3.98
N ASN A 339 15.23 12.97 3.16
CA ASN A 339 16.03 13.86 2.30
C ASN A 339 15.20 14.54 1.21
N SER A 340 14.06 13.96 0.80
CA SER A 340 13.14 14.61 -0.14
C SER A 340 12.27 15.70 0.51
N GLY A 341 12.31 15.84 1.84
CA GLY A 341 11.48 16.76 2.61
C GLY A 341 10.01 16.34 2.74
N LYS A 342 9.64 15.16 2.23
CA LYS A 342 8.28 14.64 2.32
C LYS A 342 7.97 14.13 3.72
N ARG A 343 6.74 14.37 4.18
CA ARG A 343 6.17 13.72 5.36
C ARG A 343 5.57 12.39 4.93
N CYS A 344 6.06 11.29 5.50
CA CYS A 344 5.56 9.95 5.16
C CYS A 344 5.21 9.13 6.39
N LEU A 345 4.11 8.37 6.29
CA LEU A 345 3.76 7.32 7.24
C LEU A 345 4.03 5.95 6.61
N ILE A 346 4.97 5.20 7.18
CA ILE A 346 5.30 3.83 6.76
C ILE A 346 4.63 2.84 7.72
N LEU A 347 3.76 1.99 7.21
CA LEU A 347 3.11 0.91 7.96
C LEU A 347 3.79 -0.42 7.68
N MET A 348 4.08 -1.17 8.74
CA MET A 348 4.78 -2.44 8.69
C MET A 348 4.06 -3.50 9.52
N GLY A 349 3.57 -4.54 8.86
CA GLY A 349 2.97 -5.69 9.54
C GLY A 349 2.43 -6.72 8.57
N GLY A 350 1.91 -7.82 9.11
CA GLY A 350 1.33 -8.92 8.33
C GLY A 350 -0.12 -9.20 8.70
N GLU A 351 -0.60 -10.35 8.25
CA GLU A 351 -1.99 -10.79 8.43
C GLU A 351 -2.38 -11.18 9.86
N PHE A 352 -1.40 -11.48 10.71
CA PHE A 352 -1.55 -11.87 12.12
C PHE A 352 -0.14 -12.02 12.72
N GLY A 353 -0.05 -12.43 13.98
CA GLY A 353 1.20 -12.80 14.64
C GLY A 353 1.45 -14.31 14.68
N ARG A 354 2.42 -14.71 15.50
CA ARG A 354 2.74 -16.11 15.77
C ARG A 354 2.46 -16.47 17.22
N THR A 355 2.19 -17.74 17.51
CA THR A 355 1.98 -18.21 18.89
C THR A 355 3.17 -17.78 19.74
N PRO A 356 2.95 -16.97 20.80
CA PRO A 356 4.04 -16.57 21.70
C PRO A 356 4.64 -17.78 22.40
N GLU A 357 3.77 -18.66 22.90
CA GLU A 357 4.12 -19.90 23.58
C GLU A 357 4.06 -21.08 22.60
N GLY A 358 5.05 -21.19 21.73
CA GLY A 358 5.26 -22.38 20.90
C GLY A 358 6.26 -23.31 21.56
N LYS A 359 5.81 -24.44 22.11
CA LYS A 359 6.71 -25.59 22.28
C LYS A 359 6.94 -26.18 20.90
N VAL A 360 8.14 -26.00 20.43
CA VAL A 360 8.84 -26.89 19.52
C VAL A 360 8.56 -28.38 19.85
N PRO A 361 7.66 -29.10 19.16
CA PRO A 361 7.60 -30.56 19.31
C PRO A 361 8.89 -31.11 18.67
N ARG A 362 9.67 -31.93 19.40
CA ARG A 362 10.88 -32.62 18.89
C ARG A 362 12.10 -31.74 18.54
N GLY A 363 12.27 -30.53 19.09
CA GLY A 363 13.49 -29.72 18.87
C GLY A 363 13.49 -28.80 17.62
N VAL A 364 12.41 -28.76 16.84
CA VAL A 364 12.13 -27.78 15.76
C VAL A 364 11.66 -26.38 16.22
N ASP A 365 12.53 -25.38 16.15
CA ASP A 365 12.25 -23.94 16.35
C ASP A 365 11.16 -23.41 15.40
N GLY A 366 9.90 -23.29 15.82
CA GLY A 366 8.77 -22.89 14.97
C GLY A 366 7.54 -22.44 15.76
N ARG A 367 6.64 -21.68 15.11
CA ARG A 367 5.43 -21.13 15.75
C ARG A 367 4.19 -21.24 14.86
N ASP A 368 3.03 -21.43 15.47
CA ASP A 368 1.73 -21.50 14.79
C ASP A 368 1.09 -20.10 14.64
N HIS A 369 -0.04 -20.00 13.95
CA HIS A 369 -0.75 -18.75 13.68
C HIS A 369 -1.39 -18.15 14.93
N TRP A 370 -1.36 -16.82 15.03
CA TRP A 370 -1.90 -16.09 16.18
C TRP A 370 -2.55 -14.76 15.80
N GLY A 371 -3.84 -14.79 15.47
CA GLY A 371 -4.66 -13.62 15.17
C GLY A 371 -5.34 -12.96 16.38
N ASP A 372 -5.05 -13.45 17.59
CA ASP A 372 -5.72 -13.07 18.84
C ASP A 372 -5.08 -11.85 19.54
N GLY A 373 -3.79 -11.58 19.27
CA GLY A 373 -3.03 -10.46 19.84
C GLY A 373 -1.63 -10.38 19.20
N PHE A 374 -1.43 -9.45 18.27
CA PHE A 374 -0.21 -9.33 17.49
C PHE A 374 0.18 -7.87 17.22
N SER A 375 1.33 -7.67 16.56
CA SER A 375 1.92 -6.35 16.41
C SER A 375 1.96 -5.82 14.98
N TRP A 376 1.74 -4.51 14.86
CA TRP A 376 2.08 -3.69 13.71
C TRP A 376 2.97 -2.52 14.14
N ALA A 377 3.86 -2.07 13.26
CA ALA A 377 4.70 -0.91 13.48
C ALA A 377 4.39 0.20 12.47
N MET A 378 4.57 1.43 12.91
CA MET A 378 4.42 2.65 12.13
C MET A 378 5.70 3.45 12.26
N VAL A 379 6.28 3.88 11.14
CA VAL A 379 7.39 4.83 11.14
C VAL A 379 6.89 6.13 10.53
N SER A 380 6.96 7.19 11.32
CA SER A 380 6.65 8.55 10.91
C SER A 380 7.93 9.25 10.50
N VAL A 381 7.94 9.86 9.31
CA VAL A 381 9.09 10.59 8.76
C VAL A 381 8.71 12.05 8.52
N ASN A 382 9.53 12.99 9.00
CA ASN A 382 9.37 14.45 8.87
C ASN A 382 8.07 15.04 9.44
N GLN A 383 7.30 14.29 10.23
CA GLN A 383 6.06 14.78 10.85
C GLN A 383 6.33 15.16 12.32
N PRO A 384 6.52 16.45 12.64
CA PRO A 384 6.96 16.90 13.96
C PRO A 384 5.93 16.68 15.08
N LEU A 385 4.65 16.47 14.73
CA LEU A 385 3.61 16.17 15.71
C LEU A 385 3.70 14.73 16.23
N PHE A 386 4.31 13.82 15.47
CA PHE A 386 4.31 12.42 15.81
C PHE A 386 5.20 12.14 17.01
N LYS A 387 4.67 11.35 17.96
CA LYS A 387 5.40 10.92 19.16
C LYS A 387 5.72 9.43 19.07
N THR A 388 6.98 9.07 19.27
CA THR A 388 7.38 7.67 19.47
C THR A 388 6.64 7.10 20.67
N GLY A 389 6.05 5.91 20.52
CA GLY A 389 5.19 5.33 21.55
C GLY A 389 4.76 3.90 21.24
N ALA A 390 4.18 3.23 22.22
CA ALA A 390 3.59 1.90 22.06
C ALA A 390 2.20 1.86 22.68
N TRP A 391 1.24 1.35 21.91
CA TRP A 391 -0.16 1.17 22.30
C TRP A 391 -0.49 -0.31 22.41
N GLY A 392 -1.22 -0.67 23.45
CA GLY A 392 -1.64 -2.04 23.71
C GLY A 392 -0.61 -2.84 24.48
N ASP A 393 -1.07 -3.92 25.12
CA ASP A 393 -0.20 -4.91 25.73
C ASP A 393 -0.83 -6.31 25.63
N THR A 394 0.02 -7.29 25.28
CA THR A 394 -0.30 -8.71 25.18
C THR A 394 0.12 -9.50 26.43
N GLY A 395 0.50 -8.79 27.49
CA GLY A 395 0.91 -9.35 28.77
C GLY A 395 2.34 -9.89 28.76
N PRO A 396 2.83 -10.39 29.91
CA PRO A 396 4.24 -10.77 30.08
C PRO A 396 4.71 -11.78 29.03
N ARG A 397 3.89 -12.79 28.73
CA ARG A 397 4.23 -13.85 27.77
C ARG A 397 3.67 -13.64 26.37
N GLY A 398 3.07 -12.49 26.09
CA GLY A 398 2.46 -12.17 24.80
C GLY A 398 1.15 -12.90 24.49
N THR A 399 0.56 -13.61 25.46
CA THR A 399 -0.58 -14.52 25.25
C THR A 399 -1.95 -13.92 25.54
N PHE A 400 -2.04 -12.65 25.95
CA PHE A 400 -3.34 -12.01 26.15
C PHE A 400 -4.11 -11.90 24.83
N ARG A 401 -5.43 -12.03 24.93
CA ARG A 401 -6.35 -12.14 23.80
C ARG A 401 -7.73 -11.59 24.16
N VAL A 402 -8.42 -11.05 23.16
CA VAL A 402 -9.76 -10.46 23.34
C VAL A 402 -10.72 -11.45 24.00
N ARG A 403 -10.71 -12.72 23.57
CA ARG A 403 -11.62 -13.77 24.08
C ARG A 403 -11.42 -14.15 25.55
N ASP A 404 -10.27 -13.85 26.14
CA ASP A 404 -9.98 -14.07 27.56
C ASP A 404 -10.22 -12.81 28.40
N ASN A 405 -10.67 -11.72 27.78
CA ASN A 405 -10.88 -10.42 28.42
C ASN A 405 -9.65 -9.88 29.16
N ASN A 406 -8.45 -10.15 28.62
CA ASN A 406 -7.18 -9.70 29.22
C ASN A 406 -6.31 -8.88 28.25
N LEU A 407 -6.67 -8.76 26.96
CA LEU A 407 -5.92 -7.93 26.01
C LEU A 407 -6.09 -6.45 26.37
N VAL A 408 -4.97 -5.75 26.60
CA VAL A 408 -4.98 -4.36 27.05
C VAL A 408 -5.05 -3.44 25.84
N ASP A 409 -6.02 -2.52 25.85
CA ASP A 409 -6.32 -1.57 24.78
C ASP A 409 -6.32 -2.22 23.38
N PRO A 410 -7.23 -3.17 23.10
CA PRO A 410 -7.26 -3.88 21.84
C PRO A 410 -7.38 -2.94 20.64
N VAL A 411 -6.68 -3.26 19.56
CA VAL A 411 -6.75 -2.54 18.29
C VAL A 411 -7.34 -3.48 17.24
N GLU A 412 -8.38 -3.04 16.54
CA GLU A 412 -8.94 -3.76 15.40
C GLU A 412 -8.37 -3.20 14.09
N PRO A 413 -8.42 -3.95 12.97
CA PRO A 413 -7.92 -3.48 11.67
C PRO A 413 -8.48 -2.10 11.28
N LYS A 414 -9.76 -1.84 11.58
CA LYS A 414 -10.46 -0.58 11.30
C LYS A 414 -9.87 0.63 12.02
N ASP A 415 -9.26 0.43 13.19
CA ASP A 415 -8.69 1.53 13.98
C ASP A 415 -7.39 2.03 13.35
N LEU A 416 -6.57 1.09 12.85
CA LEU A 416 -5.36 1.39 12.07
C LEU A 416 -5.72 1.99 10.70
N GLY A 417 -6.75 1.45 10.03
CA GLY A 417 -7.27 2.03 8.80
C GLY A 417 -7.72 3.48 9.00
N ALA A 418 -8.52 3.75 10.03
CA ALA A 418 -8.98 5.09 10.37
C ALA A 418 -7.82 6.05 10.67
N LEU A 419 -6.80 5.61 11.42
CA LEU A 419 -5.59 6.39 11.66
C LEU A 419 -4.90 6.74 10.33
N LEU A 420 -4.70 5.76 9.43
CA LEU A 420 -4.07 5.99 8.13
C LEU A 420 -4.88 6.99 7.31
N TYR A 421 -6.17 6.75 7.09
CA TYR A 421 -7.00 7.58 6.23
C TYR A 421 -7.07 9.02 6.73
N ARG A 422 -7.29 9.23 8.04
CA ARG A 422 -7.36 10.58 8.63
C ARG A 422 -6.00 11.28 8.58
N SER A 423 -4.91 10.56 8.81
CA SER A 423 -3.55 11.09 8.68
C SER A 423 -3.24 11.53 7.24
N MET A 424 -3.85 10.87 6.26
CA MET A 424 -3.78 11.21 4.84
C MET A 424 -4.81 12.29 4.42
N GLY A 425 -5.55 12.87 5.37
CA GLY A 425 -6.47 13.98 5.12
C GLY A 425 -7.95 13.60 4.99
N PHE A 426 -8.31 12.32 5.22
CA PHE A 426 -9.69 11.84 5.19
C PHE A 426 -10.56 12.49 6.26
N GLN A 427 -11.58 13.23 5.81
CA GLN A 427 -12.65 13.74 6.66
C GLN A 427 -13.74 12.68 6.75
N VAL A 428 -13.79 12.03 7.92
CA VAL A 428 -14.92 11.16 8.28
C VAL A 428 -16.15 12.06 8.43
N GLY A 429 -17.24 11.77 7.71
CA GLY A 429 -18.44 12.62 7.75
C GLY A 429 -19.03 12.71 9.16
N LEU A 430 -19.79 13.76 9.48
CA LEU A 430 -20.27 14.01 10.85
C LEU A 430 -21.65 13.39 11.18
N GLU A 431 -22.44 12.95 10.20
CA GLU A 431 -23.91 12.77 10.40
C GLU A 431 -24.50 11.34 10.44
N VAL A 432 -23.76 10.25 10.18
CA VAL A 432 -24.30 8.86 10.18
C VAL A 432 -23.24 7.87 10.70
N ALA A 433 -23.62 6.87 11.48
CA ALA A 433 -22.71 6.03 12.30
C ALA A 433 -21.55 5.30 11.56
N TYR A 434 -21.59 5.15 10.23
CA TYR A 434 -20.55 4.50 9.44
C TYR A 434 -20.37 5.20 8.08
N ASP A 435 -19.13 5.46 7.65
CA ASP A 435 -18.80 5.68 6.23
C ASP A 435 -18.48 4.32 5.62
N VAL A 436 -19.53 3.55 5.33
CA VAL A 436 -19.39 2.36 4.48
C VAL A 436 -19.43 2.83 3.04
N PRO A 437 -18.51 2.38 2.16
CA PRO A 437 -18.74 2.50 0.74
C PRO A 437 -19.95 1.67 0.36
N LEU A 438 -21.11 2.32 0.23
CA LEU A 438 -22.30 1.74 -0.38
C LEU A 438 -22.22 2.00 -1.88
N ASN A 439 -22.99 1.28 -2.70
CA ASN A 439 -23.15 1.60 -4.14
C ASN A 439 -23.50 3.08 -4.43
N ALA A 440 -23.94 3.84 -3.42
CA ALA A 440 -24.30 5.24 -3.46
C ALA A 440 -23.25 6.22 -2.86
N ARG A 441 -22.17 5.75 -2.21
CA ARG A 441 -21.17 6.61 -1.57
C ARG A 441 -19.80 5.92 -1.61
N ASP A 442 -18.83 6.48 -2.31
CA ASP A 442 -17.47 5.93 -2.39
C ASP A 442 -16.60 6.56 -1.28
N ALA A 443 -16.59 5.97 -0.09
CA ALA A 443 -15.77 6.43 1.04
C ALA A 443 -14.94 5.27 1.65
N PRO A 444 -13.71 5.52 2.15
CA PRO A 444 -12.95 4.52 2.90
C PRO A 444 -13.75 3.89 4.04
N PRO A 445 -13.49 2.62 4.39
CA PRO A 445 -14.02 2.02 5.61
C PRO A 445 -13.51 2.76 6.85
N VAL A 446 -14.30 3.70 7.37
CA VAL A 446 -14.02 4.29 8.68
C VAL A 446 -15.22 4.09 9.59
N ASP A 447 -14.97 3.38 10.69
CA ASP A 447 -15.90 3.31 11.82
C ASP A 447 -15.96 4.69 12.46
N ARG A 448 -17.12 5.35 12.48
CA ARG A 448 -17.22 6.71 13.03
C ARG A 448 -17.22 6.71 14.57
N MET A 449 -17.57 5.58 15.20
CA MET A 449 -17.50 5.42 16.67
C MET A 449 -16.07 5.12 17.13
N ASN A 450 -15.33 4.30 16.37
CA ASN A 450 -13.91 4.03 16.60
C ASN A 450 -13.04 4.55 15.45
N ASN A 451 -13.08 5.86 15.23
CA ASN A 451 -12.44 6.54 14.09
C ASN A 451 -10.93 6.78 14.28
N GLY A 452 -10.27 5.92 15.06
CA GLY A 452 -8.83 6.03 15.35
C GLY A 452 -8.43 7.23 16.22
N THR A 453 -9.38 8.01 16.78
CA THR A 453 -9.06 9.21 17.58
C THR A 453 -8.14 8.92 18.75
N ALA A 454 -8.33 7.80 19.45
CA ALA A 454 -7.48 7.41 20.56
C ALA A 454 -6.01 7.20 20.13
N LEU A 455 -5.81 6.49 19.02
CA LEU A 455 -4.48 6.28 18.43
C LEU A 455 -3.87 7.59 17.93
N MET A 456 -4.66 8.40 17.20
CA MET A 456 -4.21 9.70 16.69
C MET A 456 -3.75 10.61 17.83
N LYS A 457 -4.55 10.74 18.90
CA LYS A 457 -4.20 11.55 20.07
C LYS A 457 -2.94 11.02 20.77
N TYR A 458 -2.83 9.70 20.92
CA TYR A 458 -1.69 9.08 21.58
C TYR A 458 -0.38 9.35 20.84
N PHE A 459 -0.37 9.13 19.53
CA PHE A 459 0.79 9.39 18.68
C PHE A 459 0.97 10.88 18.32
N GLY A 460 0.17 11.79 18.90
CA GLY A 460 0.30 13.24 18.69
C GLY A 460 -0.24 13.76 17.35
N LEU A 461 -0.94 12.94 16.58
CA LEU A 461 -1.50 13.25 15.26
C LEU A 461 -2.84 14.00 15.33
N THR A 462 -3.09 14.77 16.39
CA THR A 462 -4.25 15.66 16.50
C THR A 462 -3.74 17.08 16.67
N ALA A 463 -4.16 17.98 15.78
CA ALA A 463 -3.86 19.41 15.88
C ALA A 463 -4.58 20.06 17.06
#